data_AF-A0A952RPV9-F1
#
_entry.id   AF-A0A952RPV9-F1
#
_cell.length_a   1.000
_cell.length_b   1.000
_cell.length_c   1.000
_cell.angle_alpha   90.00
_cell.angle_beta   90.00
_cell.angle_gamma   90.00
#
_symmetry.space_group_name_H-M   'P 1'
#
loop_
_entity.id
_entity.type
_entity.pdbx_description
1 polymer ?
#
loop_
_entity_poly.entity_id
_entity_poly.type
_entity_poly.pdbx_seq_one_letter_code
_entity_poly.pdbx_strand_id
1 'polypeptide(L)'
;MDLDIDRALTDLREGLAARFGAAATEQALRDENAKVLGKKGELTAILSQLGKLPPDQRKAIGERVNGVKQEVEARFAEALSALRRKARQAELDAPPFDLTLPARLPVSDGGHRHPISRVREEVIAVFRQLGFAVFDGPEVEREENNFGLLGYPPDHPATDMQDTFWTDVRVTGADKPLLLRSHTSNIQVRAMRSMKPPMAFIAPGTVYRRDDDATHSPMFHQIEAFLVDENVTLAHLKGVLAEFAERIYGPGTPVRLRPSYFPFVEPGAEVDVGCVFCKQPDGARPGCSLCKHTGWIEILGCGMIHPVVFENCGIDPEVWSGFALGMGLERIALLKYGIPNIKLLFENDPRFLAQF
;
A
#
# COMPACT_ATOMS: atom_id res chain seq x y z
N MET A 1 -1.99 82.97 34.38
CA MET A 1 -2.18 81.53 34.62
C MET A 1 -2.77 80.85 33.38
N ASP A 2 -3.83 81.40 32.77
CA ASP A 2 -4.40 80.87 31.50
C ASP A 2 -3.40 80.79 30.33
N LEU A 3 -2.59 81.84 30.11
CA LEU A 3 -1.56 81.89 29.06
C LEU A 3 -0.47 80.81 29.18
N ASP A 4 -0.26 80.25 30.38
CA ASP A 4 0.80 79.27 30.63
C ASP A 4 0.35 77.84 30.29
N ILE A 5 -0.93 77.53 30.52
CA ILE A 5 -1.53 76.23 30.18
C ILE A 5 -1.73 76.10 28.66
N ASP A 6 -2.18 77.17 27.99
CA ASP A 6 -2.35 77.18 26.53
C ASP A 6 -1.00 77.03 25.81
N ARG A 7 0.07 77.65 26.32
CA ARG A 7 1.43 77.46 25.80
C ARG A 7 1.90 76.02 26.01
N ALA A 8 1.74 75.46 27.20
CA ALA A 8 2.13 74.07 27.49
C ALA A 8 1.39 73.03 26.63
N LEU A 9 0.10 73.26 26.33
CA LEU A 9 -0.67 72.41 25.41
C LEU A 9 -0.21 72.54 23.95
N THR A 10 0.21 73.73 23.54
CA THR A 10 0.72 73.99 22.19
C THR A 10 2.09 73.35 22.01
N ASP A 11 3.01 73.55 22.96
CA ASP A 11 4.34 72.94 22.97
C ASP A 11 4.26 71.40 22.96
N LEU A 12 3.32 70.83 23.72
CA LEU A 12 3.06 69.40 23.72
C LEU A 12 2.63 68.93 22.32
N ARG A 13 1.66 69.61 21.69
CA ARG A 13 1.16 69.24 20.35
C ARG A 13 2.25 69.28 19.29
N GLU A 14 3.08 70.32 19.27
CA GLU A 14 4.15 70.48 18.30
C GLU A 14 5.26 69.42 18.49
N GLY A 15 5.52 69.02 19.73
CA GLY A 15 6.53 68.01 20.06
C GLY A 15 6.12 66.55 19.78
N LEU A 16 4.82 66.22 19.71
CA LEU A 16 4.34 64.84 19.58
C LEU A 16 4.83 64.15 18.31
N ALA A 17 4.84 64.86 17.17
CA ALA A 17 5.24 64.29 15.90
C ALA A 17 6.72 63.84 15.91
N ALA A 18 7.60 64.66 16.50
CA ALA A 18 9.00 64.33 16.64
C ALA A 18 9.23 63.18 17.64
N ARG A 19 8.52 63.20 18.78
CA ARG A 19 8.66 62.19 19.84
C ARG A 19 8.20 60.80 19.39
N PHE A 20 7.04 60.71 18.76
CA PHE A 20 6.53 59.44 18.24
C PHE A 20 7.26 59.01 16.97
N GLY A 21 7.72 59.95 16.13
CA GLY A 21 8.54 59.66 14.96
C GLY A 21 9.93 59.10 15.29
N ALA A 22 10.50 59.46 16.44
CA ALA A 22 11.79 58.95 16.90
C ALA A 22 11.72 57.53 17.51
N ALA A 23 10.52 57.03 17.85
CA ALA A 23 10.36 55.72 18.47
C ALA A 23 10.52 54.58 17.43
N ALA A 24 11.65 53.89 17.49
CA ALA A 24 11.98 52.81 16.55
C ALA A 24 11.30 51.46 16.86
N THR A 25 10.69 51.30 18.04
CA THR A 25 10.04 50.05 18.47
C THR A 25 8.68 50.34 19.10
N GLU A 26 7.78 49.34 19.09
CA GLU A 26 6.48 49.45 19.76
C GLU A 26 6.63 49.73 21.25
N GLN A 27 7.67 49.17 21.90
CA GLN A 27 7.97 49.46 23.30
C GLN A 27 8.39 50.91 23.51
N ALA A 28 9.32 51.44 22.71
CA ALA A 28 9.76 52.83 22.81
C ALA A 28 8.61 53.83 22.57
N LEU A 29 7.70 53.51 21.63
CA LEU A 29 6.53 54.33 21.34
C LEU A 29 5.55 54.33 22.53
N ARG A 30 5.35 53.17 23.18
CA ARG A 30 4.52 53.05 24.39
C ARG A 30 5.13 53.79 25.57
N ASP A 31 6.45 53.75 25.72
CA ASP A 31 7.16 54.46 26.78
C ASP A 31 7.04 55.99 26.60
N GLU A 32 7.14 56.50 25.37
CA GLU A 32 6.88 57.92 25.07
C GLU A 32 5.41 58.29 25.31
N ASN A 33 4.46 57.44 24.90
CA ASN A 33 3.04 57.68 25.18
C ASN A 33 2.73 57.70 26.69
N ALA A 34 3.41 56.87 27.48
CA ALA A 34 3.29 56.87 28.94
C ALA A 34 3.85 58.14 29.59
N LYS A 35 4.90 58.77 29.01
CA LYS A 35 5.39 60.09 29.47
C LYS A 35 4.37 61.22 29.22
N VAL A 36 3.54 61.09 28.19
CA VAL A 36 2.51 62.09 27.86
C VAL A 36 1.20 61.84 28.62
N LEU A 37 0.61 60.64 28.51
CA LEU A 37 -0.72 60.30 29.02
C LEU A 37 -0.71 59.51 30.34
N GLY A 38 0.45 59.11 30.85
CA GLY A 38 0.54 58.29 32.06
C GLY A 38 0.13 59.03 33.34
N LYS A 39 0.06 58.29 34.45
CA LYS A 39 -0.32 58.81 35.78
C LYS A 39 0.58 59.94 36.30
N LYS A 40 1.84 59.98 35.85
CA LYS A 40 2.81 61.07 36.12
C LYS A 40 3.16 61.84 34.84
N GLY A 41 2.33 61.72 33.81
CA GLY A 41 2.61 62.27 32.49
C GLY A 41 2.32 63.77 32.39
N GLU A 42 2.85 64.38 31.33
CA GLU A 42 2.76 65.81 31.07
C GLU A 42 1.30 66.31 31.02
N LEU A 43 0.39 65.56 30.39
CA LEU A 43 -1.02 65.91 30.32
C LEU A 43 -1.71 65.83 31.70
N THR A 44 -1.31 64.86 32.54
CA THR A 44 -1.83 64.71 33.91
C THR A 44 -1.30 65.83 34.82
N ALA A 45 -0.06 66.28 34.62
CA ALA A 45 0.50 67.43 35.30
C ALA A 45 -0.27 68.72 34.94
N ILE A 46 -0.62 68.92 33.66
CA ILE A 46 -1.46 70.05 33.21
C ILE A 46 -2.86 69.98 33.83
N LEU A 47 -3.49 68.79 33.85
CA LEU A 47 -4.80 68.58 34.48
C LEU A 47 -4.80 68.92 35.98
N SER A 48 -3.70 68.66 36.70
CA SER A 48 -3.61 68.98 38.14
C SER A 48 -3.62 70.49 38.44
N GLN A 49 -3.26 71.32 37.46
CA GLN A 49 -3.24 72.78 37.59
C GLN A 49 -4.64 73.41 37.38
N LEU A 50 -5.57 72.70 36.72
CA LEU A 50 -6.96 73.16 36.50
C LEU A 50 -7.74 73.41 37.81
N GLY A 51 -7.41 72.67 38.87
CA GLY A 51 -8.07 72.80 40.18
C GLY A 51 -7.90 74.19 40.83
N LYS A 52 -6.95 75.00 40.34
CA LYS A 52 -6.64 76.35 40.85
C LYS A 52 -7.37 77.48 40.11
N LEU A 53 -8.15 77.18 39.07
CA LEU A 53 -8.83 78.18 38.23
C LEU A 53 -10.28 78.45 38.67
N PRO A 54 -10.89 79.59 38.30
CA PRO A 54 -12.32 79.86 38.48
C PRO A 54 -13.21 78.88 37.70
N PRO A 55 -14.44 78.56 38.17
CA PRO A 55 -15.35 77.59 37.55
C PRO A 55 -15.61 77.84 36.06
N ASP A 56 -15.70 79.11 35.67
CA ASP A 56 -16.06 79.54 34.31
C ASP A 56 -14.94 79.27 33.29
N GLN A 57 -13.68 79.27 33.73
CA GLN A 57 -12.50 79.01 32.90
C GLN A 57 -12.13 77.52 32.84
N ARG A 58 -12.49 76.74 33.88
CA ARG A 58 -12.22 75.29 33.94
C ARG A 58 -12.86 74.51 32.80
N LYS A 59 -14.07 74.90 32.38
CA LYS A 59 -14.82 74.20 31.32
C LYS A 59 -14.13 74.33 29.96
N ALA A 60 -13.79 75.55 29.56
CA ALA A 60 -13.15 75.83 28.27
C ALA A 60 -11.75 75.18 28.16
N ILE A 61 -10.95 75.22 29.24
CA ILE A 61 -9.61 74.61 29.24
C ILE A 61 -9.70 73.09 29.32
N GLY A 62 -10.67 72.53 30.05
CA GLY A 62 -10.92 71.08 30.10
C GLY A 62 -11.29 70.49 28.72
N GLU A 63 -12.11 71.19 27.94
CA GLU A 63 -12.43 70.82 26.56
C GLU A 63 -11.18 70.79 25.66
N ARG A 64 -10.29 71.79 25.80
CA ARG A 64 -9.02 71.84 25.05
C ARG A 64 -8.07 70.72 25.43
N VAL A 65 -7.91 70.43 26.73
CA VAL A 65 -7.07 69.32 27.21
C VAL A 65 -7.60 67.98 26.68
N ASN A 66 -8.93 67.79 26.66
CA ASN A 66 -9.53 66.59 26.10
C ASN A 66 -9.30 66.48 24.58
N GLY A 67 -9.34 67.59 23.85
CA GLY A 67 -8.98 67.64 22.43
C GLY A 67 -7.52 67.25 22.18
N VAL A 68 -6.58 67.77 22.98
CA VAL A 68 -5.16 67.38 22.91
C VAL A 68 -4.97 65.91 23.26
N LYS A 69 -5.69 65.39 24.26
CA LYS A 69 -5.66 63.97 24.63
C LYS A 69 -6.05 63.08 23.43
N GLN A 70 -7.17 63.40 22.78
CA GLN A 70 -7.65 62.65 21.61
C GLN A 70 -6.64 62.70 20.46
N GLU A 71 -5.98 63.84 20.26
CA GLU A 71 -4.93 63.96 19.25
C GLU A 71 -3.70 63.12 19.58
N VAL A 72 -3.25 63.10 20.83
CA VAL A 72 -2.15 62.23 21.28
C VAL A 72 -2.51 60.76 21.03
N GLU A 73 -3.71 60.33 21.40
CA GLU A 73 -4.20 58.96 21.18
C GLU A 73 -4.25 58.61 19.68
N ALA A 74 -4.72 59.53 18.83
CA ALA A 74 -4.76 59.34 17.38
C ALA A 74 -3.35 59.22 16.77
N ARG A 75 -2.42 60.11 17.14
CA ARG A 75 -1.03 60.10 16.66
C ARG A 75 -0.27 58.86 17.13
N PHE A 76 -0.52 58.42 18.36
CA PHE A 76 0.04 57.16 18.88
C PHE A 76 -0.47 55.97 18.07
N ALA A 77 -1.78 55.90 17.80
CA ALA A 77 -2.38 54.83 17.01
C ALA A 77 -1.84 54.80 15.57
N GLU A 78 -1.65 55.97 14.95
CA GLU A 78 -1.05 56.12 13.63
C GLU A 78 0.41 55.61 13.61
N ALA A 79 1.23 56.06 14.55
CA ALA A 79 2.63 55.65 14.68
C ALA A 79 2.76 54.13 14.95
N LEU A 80 1.89 53.59 15.81
CA LEU A 80 1.85 52.16 16.10
C LEU A 80 1.47 51.34 14.85
N SER A 81 0.50 51.81 14.09
CA SER A 81 0.08 51.19 12.83
C SER A 81 1.22 51.21 11.80
N ALA A 82 1.96 52.32 11.71
CA ALA A 82 3.12 52.44 10.82
C ALA A 82 4.25 51.46 11.19
N LEU A 83 4.56 51.33 12.49
CA LEU A 83 5.56 50.36 12.97
C LEU A 83 5.17 48.92 12.64
N ARG A 84 3.91 48.55 12.85
CA ARG A 84 3.40 47.19 12.53
C ARG A 84 3.43 46.90 11.03
N ARG A 85 3.05 47.87 10.18
CA ARG A 85 3.16 47.72 8.72
C ARG A 85 4.60 47.51 8.28
N LYS A 86 5.54 48.28 8.84
CA LYS A 86 6.96 48.14 8.53
C LYS A 86 7.50 46.76 8.92
N ALA A 87 7.12 46.25 10.10
CA ALA A 87 7.50 44.90 10.54
C ALA A 87 6.92 43.81 9.63
N ARG A 88 5.64 43.93 9.24
CA ARG A 88 5.00 42.98 8.32
C ARG A 88 5.62 43.01 6.93
N GLN A 89 5.95 44.20 6.42
CA GLN A 89 6.62 44.32 5.12
C GLN A 89 8.01 43.67 5.16
N ALA A 90 8.78 43.87 6.24
CA ALA A 90 10.07 43.21 6.41
C ALA A 90 9.95 41.67 6.47
N GLU A 91 8.85 41.14 7.02
CA GLU A 91 8.56 39.69 7.01
C GLU A 91 8.20 39.18 5.60
N LEU A 92 7.49 39.99 4.80
CA LEU A 92 7.12 39.65 3.42
C LEU A 92 8.30 39.75 2.44
N ASP A 93 9.22 40.69 2.68
CA ASP A 93 10.44 40.87 1.89
C ASP A 93 11.58 39.92 2.34
N ALA A 94 11.38 39.20 3.45
CA ALA A 94 12.31 38.17 3.88
C ALA A 94 12.42 37.07 2.81
N PRO A 95 13.56 36.38 2.70
CA PRO A 95 13.71 35.28 1.76
C PRO A 95 12.56 34.29 1.92
N PRO A 96 11.83 33.95 0.85
CA PRO A 96 10.71 33.02 0.93
C PRO A 96 11.22 31.64 1.33
N PHE A 97 10.40 30.91 2.06
CA PHE A 97 10.66 29.49 2.30
C PHE A 97 10.67 28.74 0.98
N ASP A 98 11.67 27.88 0.79
CA ASP A 98 11.70 26.97 -0.35
C ASP A 98 10.66 25.86 -0.16
N LEU A 99 9.50 26.04 -0.79
CA LEU A 99 8.39 25.10 -0.77
C LEU A 99 8.68 23.82 -1.59
N THR A 100 9.80 23.76 -2.30
CA THR A 100 10.22 22.57 -3.08
C THR A 100 11.05 21.59 -2.24
N LEU A 101 11.49 21.99 -1.04
CA LEU A 101 12.23 21.10 -0.16
C LEU A 101 11.38 19.89 0.26
N PRO A 102 11.97 18.69 0.28
CA PRO A 102 11.28 17.50 0.79
C PRO A 102 10.76 17.71 2.21
N ALA A 103 9.52 17.32 2.44
CA ALA A 103 8.93 17.34 3.76
C ALA A 103 9.69 16.39 4.69
N ARG A 104 9.86 16.78 5.96
CA ARG A 104 10.38 15.89 7.01
C ARG A 104 9.27 14.96 7.49
N LEU A 105 8.82 14.08 6.60
CA LEU A 105 7.93 12.99 6.97
C LEU A 105 8.77 11.88 7.62
N PRO A 106 8.29 11.21 8.68
CA PRO A 106 8.90 9.98 9.14
C PRO A 106 8.87 8.99 7.97
N VAL A 107 10.05 8.77 7.38
CA VAL A 107 10.35 7.92 6.21
C VAL A 107 9.13 7.64 5.34
N SER A 108 8.91 8.56 4.40
CA SER A 108 8.04 8.39 3.23
C SER A 108 8.45 7.15 2.45
N ASP A 109 7.67 6.08 2.60
CA ASP A 109 7.00 5.30 1.55
C ASP A 109 6.44 4.08 2.29
N GLY A 110 5.11 3.88 2.28
CA GLY A 110 4.51 2.73 2.97
C GLY A 110 5.23 1.44 2.56
N GLY A 111 5.47 0.53 3.52
CA GLY A 111 6.26 -0.67 3.26
C GLY A 111 5.79 -1.43 2.01
N HIS A 112 6.74 -1.96 1.25
CA HIS A 112 6.47 -2.67 0.00
C HIS A 112 6.03 -4.11 0.26
N ARG A 113 4.98 -4.56 -0.44
CA ARG A 113 4.57 -5.96 -0.39
C ARG A 113 5.46 -6.78 -1.34
N HIS A 114 5.90 -7.94 -0.87
CA HIS A 114 6.64 -8.88 -1.70
C HIS A 114 5.87 -9.22 -3.00
N PRO A 115 6.53 -9.29 -4.18
CA PRO A 115 5.87 -9.60 -5.45
C PRO A 115 4.99 -10.84 -5.41
N ILE A 116 5.46 -11.91 -4.75
CA ILE A 116 4.70 -13.16 -4.59
C ILE A 116 3.44 -12.95 -3.76
N SER A 117 3.49 -12.16 -2.69
CA SER A 117 2.31 -11.85 -1.88
C SER A 117 1.25 -11.12 -2.71
N ARG A 118 1.67 -10.17 -3.56
CA ARG A 118 0.76 -9.44 -4.46
C ARG A 118 0.10 -10.39 -5.47
N VAL A 119 0.90 -11.24 -6.13
CA VAL A 119 0.37 -12.22 -7.10
C VAL A 119 -0.54 -13.22 -6.42
N ARG A 120 -0.18 -13.74 -5.24
CA ARG A 120 -1.02 -14.64 -4.45
C ARG A 120 -2.39 -14.02 -4.17
N GLU A 121 -2.41 -12.79 -3.67
CA GLU A 121 -3.65 -12.06 -3.36
C GLU A 121 -4.50 -11.83 -4.60
N GLU A 122 -3.87 -11.48 -5.72
CA GLU A 122 -4.55 -11.26 -6.99
C GLU A 122 -5.18 -12.56 -7.54
N VAL A 123 -4.42 -13.66 -7.56
CA VAL A 123 -4.93 -14.97 -8.01
C VAL A 123 -6.07 -15.42 -7.10
N ILE A 124 -5.91 -15.31 -5.77
CA ILE A 124 -6.99 -15.62 -4.82
C ILE A 124 -8.22 -14.75 -5.08
N ALA A 125 -8.06 -13.46 -5.34
CA ALA A 125 -9.17 -12.56 -5.63
C ALA A 125 -9.93 -12.98 -6.90
N VAL A 126 -9.22 -13.36 -7.96
CA VAL A 126 -9.82 -13.88 -9.20
C VAL A 126 -10.68 -15.11 -8.91
N PHE A 127 -10.12 -16.13 -8.26
CA PHE A 127 -10.86 -17.37 -7.98
C PHE A 127 -12.01 -17.17 -6.99
N ARG A 128 -11.86 -16.28 -5.99
CA ARG A 128 -12.97 -15.92 -5.08
C ARG A 128 -14.13 -15.26 -5.82
N GLN A 129 -13.86 -14.42 -6.80
CA GLN A 129 -14.91 -13.82 -7.64
C GLN A 129 -15.59 -14.85 -8.56
N LEU A 130 -14.93 -15.99 -8.83
CA LEU A 130 -15.51 -17.15 -9.52
C LEU A 130 -16.23 -18.13 -8.58
N GLY A 131 -16.30 -17.83 -7.28
CA GLY A 131 -17.01 -18.65 -6.29
C GLY A 131 -16.16 -19.66 -5.53
N PHE A 132 -14.84 -19.68 -5.70
CA PHE A 132 -13.95 -20.57 -4.96
C PHE A 132 -13.68 -20.04 -3.55
N ALA A 133 -13.75 -20.91 -2.55
CA ALA A 133 -13.34 -20.61 -1.18
C ALA A 133 -11.85 -20.90 -0.97
N VAL A 134 -11.19 -20.23 -0.03
CA VAL A 134 -9.79 -20.54 0.32
C VAL A 134 -9.78 -21.73 1.29
N PHE A 135 -8.95 -22.73 1.01
CA PHE A 135 -8.69 -23.85 1.91
C PHE A 135 -7.18 -24.02 2.12
N ASP A 136 -6.76 -24.31 3.34
CA ASP A 136 -5.34 -24.40 3.71
C ASP A 136 -5.02 -25.76 4.32
N GLY A 137 -3.75 -26.12 4.33
CA GLY A 137 -3.26 -27.38 4.89
C GLY A 137 -1.79 -27.32 5.28
N PRO A 138 -1.33 -28.32 6.04
CA PRO A 138 0.02 -28.33 6.58
C PRO A 138 1.08 -28.44 5.47
N GLU A 139 2.25 -27.88 5.74
CA GLU A 139 3.43 -28.00 4.87
C GLU A 139 4.19 -29.32 5.11
N VAL A 140 4.20 -29.81 6.36
CA VAL A 140 4.70 -31.15 6.71
C VAL A 140 3.54 -32.13 6.62
N GLU A 141 3.67 -33.12 5.74
CA GLU A 141 2.56 -33.97 5.32
C GLU A 141 2.90 -35.47 5.37
N ARG A 142 1.86 -36.30 5.44
CA ARG A 142 1.95 -37.75 5.27
C ARG A 142 2.09 -38.08 3.78
N GLU A 143 2.93 -39.06 3.45
CA GLU A 143 3.05 -39.51 2.07
C GLU A 143 1.71 -39.98 1.47
N GLU A 144 0.85 -40.62 2.26
CA GLU A 144 -0.50 -41.00 1.85
C GLU A 144 -1.29 -39.82 1.24
N ASN A 145 -1.23 -38.64 1.85
CA ASN A 145 -1.95 -37.45 1.35
C ASN A 145 -1.22 -36.76 0.20
N ASN A 146 0.12 -36.81 0.19
CA ASN A 146 0.92 -36.13 -0.82
C ASN A 146 1.05 -36.95 -2.12
N PHE A 147 0.89 -38.28 -2.08
CA PHE A 147 1.07 -39.13 -3.25
C PHE A 147 0.03 -40.25 -3.35
N GLY A 148 -0.10 -41.09 -2.31
CA GLY A 148 -0.90 -42.33 -2.39
C GLY A 148 -2.36 -42.09 -2.77
N LEU A 149 -3.06 -41.21 -2.06
CA LEU A 149 -4.47 -40.89 -2.31
C LEU A 149 -4.68 -40.13 -3.63
N LEU A 150 -3.62 -39.54 -4.18
CA LEU A 150 -3.61 -38.91 -5.51
C LEU A 150 -3.31 -39.91 -6.64
N GLY A 151 -3.26 -41.22 -6.35
CA GLY A 151 -3.09 -42.25 -7.38
C GLY A 151 -1.67 -42.33 -7.96
N TYR A 152 -0.67 -41.77 -7.28
CA TYR A 152 0.72 -41.96 -7.69
C TYR A 152 1.12 -43.43 -7.58
N PRO A 153 1.72 -44.02 -8.63
CA PRO A 153 2.34 -45.34 -8.53
C PRO A 153 3.45 -45.36 -7.46
N PRO A 154 3.63 -46.46 -6.72
CA PRO A 154 4.68 -46.57 -5.70
C PRO A 154 6.11 -46.39 -6.20
N ASP A 155 6.33 -46.61 -7.50
CA ASP A 155 7.60 -46.50 -8.22
C ASP A 155 7.71 -45.19 -9.03
N HIS A 156 6.76 -44.26 -8.87
CA HIS A 156 6.79 -42.99 -9.57
C HIS A 156 7.97 -42.12 -9.10
N PRO A 157 8.77 -41.50 -10.01
CA PRO A 157 9.97 -40.74 -9.64
C PRO A 157 9.73 -39.68 -8.55
N ALA A 158 8.62 -38.94 -8.65
CA ALA A 158 8.25 -37.93 -7.63
C ALA A 158 8.12 -38.48 -6.20
N THR A 159 7.87 -39.78 -6.02
CA THR A 159 7.77 -40.44 -4.71
C THR A 159 9.13 -40.86 -4.15
N ASP A 160 10.20 -40.75 -4.95
CA ASP A 160 11.57 -41.07 -4.57
C ASP A 160 12.09 -40.11 -3.49
N MET A 161 12.95 -40.63 -2.62
CA MET A 161 13.68 -39.87 -1.62
C MET A 161 14.67 -38.87 -2.23
N GLN A 162 15.05 -39.05 -3.50
CA GLN A 162 15.95 -38.13 -4.18
C GLN A 162 15.26 -36.82 -4.58
N ASP A 163 13.95 -36.84 -4.87
CA ASP A 163 13.20 -35.69 -5.40
C ASP A 163 12.38 -34.95 -4.33
N THR A 164 12.01 -35.64 -3.24
CA THR A 164 11.20 -35.08 -2.14
C THR A 164 11.98 -34.95 -0.84
N PHE A 165 11.74 -33.87 -0.08
CA PHE A 165 12.35 -33.69 1.25
C PHE A 165 11.62 -34.50 2.31
N TRP A 166 12.23 -35.61 2.74
CA TRP A 166 11.76 -36.42 3.86
C TRP A 166 12.34 -35.93 5.19
N THR A 167 11.54 -36.03 6.24
CA THR A 167 11.94 -35.73 7.62
C THR A 167 12.37 -37.01 8.35
N ASP A 168 12.92 -36.87 9.55
CA ASP A 168 13.17 -37.97 10.48
C ASP A 168 11.96 -38.28 11.38
N VAL A 169 10.92 -37.45 11.33
CA VAL A 169 9.72 -37.56 12.16
C VAL A 169 8.78 -38.63 11.61
N ARG A 170 8.34 -39.54 12.48
CA ARG A 170 7.32 -40.55 12.17
C ARG A 170 6.09 -40.35 13.05
N VAL A 171 4.92 -40.52 12.46
CA VAL A 171 3.67 -40.55 13.23
C VAL A 171 3.29 -42.00 13.48
N THR A 172 2.83 -42.30 14.70
CA THR A 172 2.34 -43.64 15.07
C THR A 172 1.30 -44.11 14.05
N GLY A 173 1.54 -45.29 13.46
CA GLY A 173 0.66 -45.88 12.44
C GLY A 173 0.94 -45.44 10.98
N ALA A 174 2.04 -44.74 10.70
CA ALA A 174 2.49 -44.47 9.34
C ALA A 174 3.74 -45.30 8.98
N ASP A 175 3.74 -45.91 7.79
CA ASP A 175 4.85 -46.73 7.31
C ASP A 175 6.09 -45.90 6.93
N LYS A 176 5.85 -44.69 6.39
CA LYS A 176 6.89 -43.75 5.96
C LYS A 176 7.01 -42.57 6.93
N PRO A 177 8.20 -41.94 7.05
CA PRO A 177 8.33 -40.68 7.79
C PRO A 177 7.50 -39.56 7.14
N LEU A 178 7.32 -38.45 7.84
CA LEU A 178 6.70 -37.26 7.25
C LEU A 178 7.61 -36.63 6.21
N LEU A 179 7.04 -35.87 5.28
CA LEU A 179 7.74 -35.14 4.23
C LEU A 179 7.31 -33.67 4.18
N LEU A 180 8.12 -32.83 3.55
CA LEU A 180 7.67 -31.51 3.12
C LEU A 180 6.89 -31.66 1.81
N ARG A 181 5.67 -31.13 1.74
CA ARG A 181 4.79 -31.31 0.58
C ARG A 181 5.44 -30.80 -0.72
N SER A 182 5.31 -31.59 -1.80
CA SER A 182 5.90 -31.26 -3.11
C SER A 182 4.96 -30.45 -4.02
N HIS A 183 3.70 -30.37 -3.63
CA HIS A 183 2.61 -29.64 -4.27
C HIS A 183 1.48 -29.41 -3.26
N THR A 184 0.50 -28.56 -3.58
CA THR A 184 -0.64 -28.28 -2.67
C THR A 184 -1.83 -29.22 -2.89
N SER A 185 -1.71 -30.24 -3.75
CA SER A 185 -2.75 -31.26 -3.97
C SER A 185 -3.09 -32.07 -2.72
N ASN A 186 -2.20 -32.12 -1.72
CA ASN A 186 -2.52 -32.69 -0.42
C ASN A 186 -3.73 -31.99 0.24
N ILE A 187 -3.89 -30.69 -0.02
CA ILE A 187 -5.01 -29.89 0.46
C ILE A 187 -6.33 -30.34 -0.20
N GLN A 188 -6.30 -30.67 -1.50
CA GLN A 188 -7.45 -31.22 -2.21
C GLN A 188 -7.91 -32.54 -1.57
N VAL A 189 -6.99 -33.48 -1.31
CA VAL A 189 -7.30 -34.75 -0.62
C VAL A 189 -7.91 -34.50 0.75
N ARG A 190 -7.33 -33.58 1.54
CA ARG A 190 -7.84 -33.23 2.87
C ARG A 190 -9.25 -32.65 2.82
N ALA A 191 -9.53 -31.78 1.86
CA ALA A 191 -10.85 -31.21 1.67
C ALA A 191 -11.86 -32.30 1.28
N MET A 192 -11.54 -33.15 0.30
CA MET A 192 -12.42 -34.24 -0.14
C MET A 192 -12.69 -35.29 0.94
N ARG A 193 -11.74 -35.53 1.86
CA ARG A 193 -11.94 -36.46 2.99
C ARG A 193 -12.67 -35.85 4.19
N SER A 194 -12.71 -34.53 4.30
CA SER A 194 -13.33 -33.83 5.44
C SER A 194 -14.73 -33.29 5.14
N MET A 195 -15.08 -33.15 3.87
CA MET A 195 -16.34 -32.57 3.41
C MET A 195 -16.93 -33.41 2.28
N LYS A 196 -18.25 -33.34 2.10
CA LYS A 196 -18.93 -33.92 0.94
C LYS A 196 -19.09 -32.87 -0.17
N PRO A 197 -19.02 -33.25 -1.45
CA PRO A 197 -19.37 -32.36 -2.56
C PRO A 197 -20.80 -31.80 -2.44
N PRO A 198 -21.12 -30.67 -3.11
CA PRO A 198 -20.26 -29.92 -4.02
C PRO A 198 -19.23 -29.04 -3.29
N MET A 199 -18.07 -28.82 -3.92
CA MET A 199 -17.02 -27.98 -3.35
C MET A 199 -16.16 -27.31 -4.43
N ALA A 200 -15.75 -26.06 -4.18
CA ALA A 200 -14.82 -25.32 -5.03
C ALA A 200 -13.81 -24.59 -4.14
N PHE A 201 -12.54 -25.01 -4.20
CA PHE A 201 -11.51 -24.47 -3.34
C PHE A 201 -10.27 -24.03 -4.10
N ILE A 202 -9.63 -22.97 -3.59
CA ILE A 202 -8.30 -22.53 -3.96
C ILE A 202 -7.37 -22.68 -2.75
N ALA A 203 -6.21 -23.28 -2.98
CA ALA A 203 -5.27 -23.76 -1.99
C ALA A 203 -3.87 -23.18 -2.26
N PRO A 204 -3.60 -21.95 -1.79
CA PRO A 204 -2.27 -21.35 -1.85
C PRO A 204 -1.36 -21.96 -0.80
N GLY A 205 -0.08 -22.17 -1.14
CA GLY A 205 0.86 -22.72 -0.17
C GLY A 205 2.30 -22.78 -0.64
N THR A 206 3.21 -22.80 0.32
CA THR A 206 4.63 -23.11 0.14
C THR A 206 4.79 -24.60 -0.17
N VAL A 207 5.63 -24.94 -1.14
CA VAL A 207 5.95 -26.31 -1.55
C VAL A 207 7.46 -26.47 -1.73
N TYR A 208 7.91 -27.72 -1.68
CA TYR A 208 9.33 -28.03 -1.55
C TYR A 208 9.75 -29.14 -2.52
N ARG A 209 10.87 -28.94 -3.22
CA ARG A 209 11.44 -29.92 -4.17
C ARG A 209 12.96 -29.86 -4.13
N ARG A 210 13.65 -30.97 -4.39
CA ARG A 210 15.12 -31.02 -4.33
C ARG A 210 15.79 -30.50 -5.61
N ASP A 211 15.34 -29.33 -6.10
CA ASP A 211 15.84 -28.66 -7.29
C ASP A 211 16.33 -27.24 -6.96
N ASP A 212 17.52 -26.86 -7.43
CA ASP A 212 18.12 -25.55 -7.17
C ASP A 212 18.92 -25.03 -8.38
N ASP A 213 18.31 -24.18 -9.21
CA ASP A 213 18.97 -23.56 -10.36
C ASP A 213 18.44 -22.12 -10.63
N ALA A 214 18.73 -21.54 -11.79
CA ALA A 214 18.31 -20.17 -12.15
C ALA A 214 16.78 -20.01 -12.35
N THR A 215 16.06 -21.12 -12.51
CA THR A 215 14.61 -21.20 -12.73
C THR A 215 13.88 -21.99 -11.64
N HIS A 216 14.61 -22.72 -10.81
CA HIS A 216 14.09 -23.54 -9.72
C HIS A 216 14.62 -23.08 -8.36
N SER A 217 13.78 -23.21 -7.35
CA SER A 217 14.15 -22.95 -5.95
C SER A 217 13.67 -24.14 -5.13
N PRO A 218 14.44 -24.59 -4.11
CA PRO A 218 14.05 -25.74 -3.32
C PRO A 218 12.79 -25.51 -2.48
N MET A 219 12.44 -24.25 -2.28
CA MET A 219 11.17 -23.77 -1.74
C MET A 219 10.58 -22.74 -2.70
N PHE A 220 9.31 -22.92 -3.06
CA PHE A 220 8.56 -22.01 -3.91
C PHE A 220 7.07 -22.05 -3.55
N HIS A 221 6.24 -21.26 -4.21
CA HIS A 221 4.83 -21.16 -3.86
C HIS A 221 3.96 -21.69 -5.00
N GLN A 222 3.03 -22.58 -4.67
CA GLN A 222 2.00 -23.03 -5.58
C GLN A 222 0.63 -22.57 -5.14
N ILE A 223 -0.24 -22.42 -6.12
CA ILE A 223 -1.68 -22.36 -5.93
C ILE A 223 -2.25 -23.52 -6.71
N GLU A 224 -3.07 -24.31 -6.02
CA GLU A 224 -3.95 -25.26 -6.67
C GLU A 224 -5.39 -24.82 -6.49
N ALA A 225 -6.21 -25.11 -7.48
CA ALA A 225 -7.65 -24.92 -7.37
C ALA A 225 -8.35 -26.15 -7.92
N PHE A 226 -9.45 -26.52 -7.29
CA PHE A 226 -10.25 -27.65 -7.74
C PHE A 226 -11.73 -27.38 -7.50
N LEU A 227 -12.56 -27.98 -8.34
CA LEU A 227 -14.01 -27.91 -8.27
C LEU A 227 -14.56 -29.32 -8.47
N VAL A 228 -15.46 -29.73 -7.58
CA VAL A 228 -16.18 -31.00 -7.63
C VAL A 228 -17.67 -30.71 -7.52
N ASP A 229 -18.42 -31.12 -8.53
CA ASP A 229 -19.88 -30.99 -8.60
C ASP A 229 -20.46 -32.04 -9.57
N GLU A 230 -21.77 -32.10 -9.68
CA GLU A 230 -22.44 -32.92 -10.69
C GLU A 230 -22.20 -32.32 -12.09
N ASN A 231 -21.91 -33.16 -13.09
CA ASN A 231 -21.79 -32.77 -14.51
C ASN A 231 -20.71 -31.70 -14.83
N VAL A 232 -19.62 -31.69 -14.08
CA VAL A 232 -18.43 -30.88 -14.38
C VAL A 232 -17.67 -31.47 -15.56
N THR A 233 -17.37 -30.64 -16.56
CA THR A 233 -16.70 -31.07 -17.79
C THR A 233 -15.41 -30.29 -18.03
N LEU A 234 -14.59 -30.79 -18.96
CA LEU A 234 -13.38 -30.10 -19.43
C LEU A 234 -13.69 -28.70 -20.01
N ALA A 235 -14.92 -28.49 -20.52
CA ALA A 235 -15.35 -27.18 -20.99
C ALA A 235 -15.44 -26.15 -19.86
N HIS A 236 -15.88 -26.56 -18.65
CA HIS A 236 -15.88 -25.69 -17.48
C HIS A 236 -14.46 -25.31 -17.07
N LEU A 237 -13.53 -26.28 -17.01
CA LEU A 237 -12.11 -26.02 -16.74
C LEU A 237 -11.54 -25.02 -17.74
N LYS A 238 -11.77 -25.22 -19.04
CA LYS A 238 -11.31 -24.29 -20.08
C LYS A 238 -11.89 -22.88 -19.91
N GLY A 239 -13.16 -22.76 -19.52
CA GLY A 239 -13.80 -21.47 -19.24
C GLY A 239 -13.14 -20.75 -18.07
N VAL A 240 -12.89 -21.45 -16.95
CA VAL A 240 -12.20 -20.89 -15.78
C VAL A 240 -10.78 -20.45 -16.13
N LEU A 241 -10.04 -21.25 -16.91
CA LEU A 241 -8.69 -20.90 -17.35
C LEU A 241 -8.65 -19.69 -18.27
N ALA A 242 -9.62 -19.56 -19.18
CA ALA A 242 -9.74 -18.40 -20.07
C ALA A 242 -9.97 -17.11 -19.26
N GLU A 243 -10.93 -17.14 -18.33
CA GLU A 243 -11.24 -16.01 -17.46
C GLU A 243 -10.05 -15.63 -16.56
N PHE A 244 -9.38 -16.64 -16.00
CA PHE A 244 -8.15 -16.44 -15.23
C PHE A 244 -7.06 -15.74 -16.05
N ALA A 245 -6.80 -16.22 -17.27
CA ALA A 245 -5.77 -15.65 -18.13
C ALA A 245 -6.07 -14.19 -18.52
N GLU A 246 -7.33 -13.86 -18.83
CA GLU A 246 -7.71 -12.49 -19.15
C GLU A 246 -7.56 -11.54 -17.96
N ARG A 247 -7.91 -11.98 -16.74
CA ARG A 247 -7.79 -11.13 -15.54
C ARG A 247 -6.35 -10.91 -15.11
N ILE A 248 -5.49 -11.92 -15.24
CA ILE A 248 -4.08 -11.83 -14.79
C ILE A 248 -3.17 -11.15 -15.81
N TYR A 249 -3.34 -11.47 -17.10
CA TYR A 249 -2.45 -11.05 -18.18
C TYR A 249 -3.06 -10.01 -19.13
N GLY A 250 -4.33 -9.67 -18.92
CA GLY A 250 -5.06 -8.63 -19.64
C GLY A 250 -5.96 -9.15 -20.75
N PRO A 251 -6.85 -8.27 -21.29
CA PRO A 251 -7.90 -8.66 -22.23
C PRO A 251 -7.37 -9.33 -23.50
N GLY A 252 -8.07 -10.38 -23.94
CA GLY A 252 -7.74 -11.14 -25.15
C GLY A 252 -6.48 -11.98 -25.03
N THR A 253 -6.12 -12.44 -23.83
CA THR A 253 -5.04 -13.40 -23.63
C THR A 253 -5.53 -14.81 -24.00
N PRO A 254 -5.02 -15.42 -25.09
CA PRO A 254 -5.47 -16.72 -25.51
C PRO A 254 -4.88 -17.81 -24.62
N VAL A 255 -5.65 -18.88 -24.44
CA VAL A 255 -5.27 -20.08 -23.68
C VAL A 255 -5.23 -21.28 -24.60
N ARG A 256 -4.19 -22.11 -24.47
CA ARG A 256 -4.00 -23.36 -25.20
C ARG A 256 -3.80 -24.50 -24.21
N LEU A 257 -4.62 -25.55 -24.33
CA LEU A 257 -4.44 -26.80 -23.61
C LEU A 257 -3.64 -27.75 -24.50
N ARG A 258 -2.53 -28.29 -23.98
CA ARG A 258 -1.77 -29.37 -24.60
C ARG A 258 -1.93 -30.63 -23.75
N PRO A 259 -2.30 -31.78 -24.33
CA PRO A 259 -2.36 -33.03 -23.57
C PRO A 259 -1.05 -33.28 -22.82
N SER A 260 -1.17 -33.64 -21.55
CA SER A 260 -0.05 -34.02 -20.68
C SER A 260 -0.53 -35.06 -19.69
N TYR A 261 0.39 -35.64 -18.92
CA TYR A 261 0.10 -36.71 -17.98
C TYR A 261 0.34 -36.24 -16.54
N PHE A 262 -0.67 -36.37 -15.69
CA PHE A 262 -0.51 -36.29 -14.24
C PHE A 262 -1.31 -37.45 -13.60
N PRO A 263 -0.76 -38.21 -12.64
CA PRO A 263 -1.41 -39.41 -12.10
C PRO A 263 -2.82 -39.20 -11.50
N PHE A 264 -3.12 -37.98 -11.07
CA PHE A 264 -4.37 -37.61 -10.37
C PHE A 264 -5.43 -36.99 -11.29
N VAL A 265 -5.20 -36.89 -12.61
CA VAL A 265 -6.19 -36.37 -13.57
C VAL A 265 -6.25 -37.21 -14.84
N GLU A 266 -7.44 -37.34 -15.42
CA GLU A 266 -7.65 -37.91 -16.76
C GLU A 266 -8.97 -37.38 -17.35
N PRO A 267 -8.96 -36.65 -18.48
CA PRO A 267 -7.79 -36.21 -19.25
C PRO A 267 -6.96 -35.12 -18.55
N GLY A 268 -5.64 -35.22 -18.68
CA GLY A 268 -4.66 -34.21 -18.23
C GLY A 268 -4.18 -33.27 -19.34
N ALA A 269 -3.85 -32.03 -18.96
CA ALA A 269 -3.32 -31.02 -19.87
C ALA A 269 -2.37 -30.02 -19.20
N GLU A 270 -1.32 -29.64 -19.92
CA GLU A 270 -0.56 -28.42 -19.66
C GLU A 270 -1.25 -27.21 -20.31
N VAL A 271 -1.14 -26.05 -19.67
CA VAL A 271 -1.78 -24.82 -20.13
C VAL A 271 -0.72 -23.79 -20.47
N ASP A 272 -0.77 -23.36 -21.72
CA ASP A 272 0.00 -22.24 -22.23
C ASP A 272 -0.89 -21.01 -22.41
N VAL A 273 -0.36 -19.83 -22.09
CA VAL A 273 -0.96 -18.54 -22.43
C VAL A 273 -0.18 -17.89 -23.57
N GLY A 274 -0.87 -17.08 -24.37
CA GLY A 274 -0.22 -16.24 -25.36
C GLY A 274 0.79 -15.31 -24.70
N CYS A 275 2.03 -15.28 -25.22
CA CYS A 275 3.10 -14.45 -24.71
C CYS A 275 2.68 -12.98 -24.58
N VAL A 276 2.83 -12.41 -23.38
CA VAL A 276 2.48 -11.01 -23.07
C VAL A 276 3.54 -10.01 -23.53
N PHE A 277 4.78 -10.46 -23.74
CA PHE A 277 5.92 -9.59 -24.07
C PHE A 277 6.08 -9.32 -25.57
N CYS A 278 5.65 -10.26 -26.44
CA CYS A 278 5.71 -10.08 -27.90
C CYS A 278 4.34 -9.81 -28.53
N LYS A 279 3.31 -9.55 -27.71
CA LYS A 279 1.97 -9.21 -28.20
C LYS A 279 2.03 -7.93 -29.02
N GLN A 280 1.63 -8.03 -30.28
CA GLN A 280 1.45 -6.89 -31.17
C GLN A 280 0.01 -6.32 -31.06
N PRO A 281 -0.24 -5.08 -31.50
CA PRO A 281 -1.58 -4.48 -31.46
C PRO A 281 -2.65 -5.27 -32.23
N ASP A 282 -2.25 -5.99 -33.29
CA ASP A 282 -3.11 -6.89 -34.09
C ASP A 282 -3.34 -8.26 -33.43
N GLY A 283 -2.78 -8.49 -32.24
CA GLY A 283 -2.85 -9.76 -31.52
C GLY A 283 -1.81 -10.80 -31.96
N ALA A 284 -0.97 -10.49 -32.96
CA ALA A 284 0.11 -11.38 -33.38
C ALA A 284 1.15 -11.54 -32.29
N ARG A 285 1.78 -12.72 -32.27
CA ARG A 285 2.85 -13.09 -31.33
C ARG A 285 3.99 -13.71 -32.13
N PRO A 286 4.88 -12.90 -32.73
CA PRO A 286 5.96 -13.39 -33.61
C PRO A 286 7.00 -14.24 -32.85
N GLY A 287 6.93 -14.26 -31.52
CA GLY A 287 7.82 -15.01 -30.66
C GLY A 287 9.04 -14.18 -30.23
N CYS A 288 9.46 -14.37 -28.99
CA CYS A 288 10.68 -13.78 -28.42
C CYS A 288 11.49 -14.85 -27.68
N SER A 289 12.66 -14.47 -27.18
CA SER A 289 13.54 -15.36 -26.41
C SER A 289 12.82 -16.01 -25.22
N LEU A 290 11.98 -15.24 -24.51
CA LEU A 290 11.25 -15.73 -23.34
C LEU A 290 10.28 -16.89 -23.67
N CYS A 291 9.53 -16.77 -24.76
CA CYS A 291 8.61 -17.83 -25.20
C CYS A 291 9.27 -18.83 -26.16
N LYS A 292 10.61 -18.85 -26.24
CA LYS A 292 11.39 -19.70 -27.15
C LYS A 292 10.92 -19.60 -28.61
N HIS A 293 10.57 -18.38 -29.04
CA HIS A 293 10.03 -18.08 -30.37
C HIS A 293 8.71 -18.78 -30.75
N THR A 294 7.98 -19.35 -29.78
CA THR A 294 6.70 -20.05 -30.07
C THR A 294 5.47 -19.15 -30.00
N GLY A 295 5.57 -17.99 -29.35
CA GLY A 295 4.42 -17.13 -29.01
C GLY A 295 3.58 -17.63 -27.83
N TRP A 296 3.95 -18.76 -27.21
CA TRP A 296 3.24 -19.40 -26.10
C TRP A 296 4.13 -19.59 -24.88
N ILE A 297 3.54 -19.47 -23.70
CA ILE A 297 4.25 -19.63 -22.43
C ILE A 297 3.45 -20.55 -21.53
N GLU A 298 4.05 -21.67 -21.15
CA GLU A 298 3.50 -22.57 -20.14
C GLU A 298 3.42 -21.88 -18.78
N ILE A 299 2.27 -22.02 -18.12
CA ILE A 299 1.99 -21.39 -16.83
C ILE A 299 1.47 -22.36 -15.76
N LEU A 300 0.81 -23.46 -16.13
CA LEU A 300 0.18 -24.37 -15.17
C LEU A 300 -0.14 -25.76 -15.77
N GLY A 301 -0.35 -26.74 -14.91
CA GLY A 301 -0.94 -28.04 -15.23
C GLY A 301 -2.39 -28.13 -14.75
N CYS A 302 -3.22 -28.91 -15.43
CA CYS A 302 -4.64 -29.09 -15.08
C CYS A 302 -5.20 -30.40 -15.63
N GLY A 303 -6.43 -30.73 -15.23
CA GLY A 303 -7.17 -31.84 -15.83
C GLY A 303 -8.46 -32.16 -15.07
N MET A 304 -9.20 -33.14 -15.59
CA MET A 304 -10.35 -33.71 -14.90
C MET A 304 -9.87 -34.67 -13.80
N ILE A 305 -10.35 -34.55 -12.57
CA ILE A 305 -9.89 -35.38 -11.45
C ILE A 305 -10.13 -36.86 -11.78
N HIS A 306 -9.09 -37.68 -11.62
CA HIS A 306 -9.13 -39.10 -11.94
C HIS A 306 -10.07 -39.86 -10.98
N PRO A 307 -10.93 -40.80 -11.46
CA PRO A 307 -11.87 -41.54 -10.62
C PRO A 307 -11.25 -42.19 -9.37
N VAL A 308 -10.07 -42.80 -9.49
CA VAL A 308 -9.30 -43.36 -8.37
C VAL A 308 -9.08 -42.36 -7.22
N VAL A 309 -8.89 -41.07 -7.52
CA VAL A 309 -8.73 -40.04 -6.48
C VAL A 309 -10.03 -39.81 -5.72
N PHE A 310 -11.18 -39.85 -6.42
CA PHE A 310 -12.50 -39.79 -5.78
C PHE A 310 -12.74 -41.02 -4.91
N GLU A 311 -12.50 -42.22 -5.42
CA GLU A 311 -12.64 -43.48 -4.69
C GLU A 311 -11.80 -43.49 -3.42
N ASN A 312 -10.52 -43.10 -3.52
CA ASN A 312 -9.59 -42.96 -2.40
C ASN A 312 -10.08 -41.98 -1.33
N CYS A 313 -10.89 -40.98 -1.72
CA CYS A 313 -11.48 -39.99 -0.82
C CYS A 313 -12.92 -40.33 -0.38
N GLY A 314 -13.47 -41.47 -0.80
CA GLY A 314 -14.85 -41.87 -0.49
C GLY A 314 -15.93 -41.07 -1.23
N ILE A 315 -15.60 -40.55 -2.41
CA ILE A 315 -16.52 -39.86 -3.33
C ILE A 315 -16.83 -40.81 -4.49
N ASP A 316 -18.11 -40.93 -4.84
CA ASP A 316 -18.57 -41.78 -5.95
C ASP A 316 -18.33 -41.09 -7.31
N PRO A 317 -17.42 -41.59 -8.17
CA PRO A 317 -17.10 -40.97 -9.45
C PRO A 317 -18.21 -41.13 -10.50
N GLU A 318 -19.21 -41.98 -10.27
CA GLU A 318 -20.37 -42.12 -11.17
C GLU A 318 -21.39 -40.99 -10.94
N VAL A 319 -21.35 -40.36 -9.75
CA VAL A 319 -22.22 -39.23 -9.39
C VAL A 319 -21.48 -37.90 -9.54
N TRP A 320 -20.23 -37.86 -9.08
CA TRP A 320 -19.45 -36.63 -8.98
C TRP A 320 -18.36 -36.57 -10.03
N SER A 321 -18.15 -35.36 -10.54
CA SER A 321 -17.09 -35.06 -11.49
C SER A 321 -16.40 -33.77 -11.05
N GLY A 322 -15.18 -33.54 -11.54
CA GLY A 322 -14.45 -32.35 -11.13
C GLY A 322 -13.20 -32.13 -11.93
N PHE A 323 -12.65 -30.94 -11.79
CA PHE A 323 -11.35 -30.60 -12.35
C PHE A 323 -10.42 -30.07 -11.26
N ALA A 324 -9.12 -30.18 -11.50
CA ALA A 324 -8.08 -29.56 -10.72
C ALA A 324 -7.09 -28.82 -11.64
N LEU A 325 -6.45 -27.80 -11.09
CA LEU A 325 -5.38 -27.05 -11.75
C LEU A 325 -4.35 -26.62 -10.72
N GLY A 326 -3.08 -26.52 -11.13
CA GLY A 326 -1.96 -26.16 -10.28
C GLY A 326 -0.95 -25.28 -10.98
N MET A 327 -0.61 -24.16 -10.35
CA MET A 327 0.26 -23.12 -10.92
C MET A 327 1.32 -22.66 -9.92
N GLY A 328 2.53 -22.38 -10.43
CA GLY A 328 3.60 -21.76 -9.65
C GLY A 328 3.44 -20.24 -9.61
N LEU A 329 3.43 -19.65 -8.41
CA LEU A 329 3.28 -18.20 -8.27
C LEU A 329 4.50 -17.43 -8.77
N GLU A 330 5.69 -18.00 -8.60
CA GLU A 330 6.93 -17.42 -9.11
C GLU A 330 6.86 -17.25 -10.63
N ARG A 331 6.36 -18.27 -11.34
CA ARG A 331 6.18 -18.23 -12.80
C ARG A 331 5.26 -17.07 -13.20
N ILE A 332 4.15 -16.90 -12.49
CA ILE A 332 3.21 -15.80 -12.76
C ILE A 332 3.85 -14.44 -12.46
N ALA A 333 4.57 -14.30 -11.35
CA ALA A 333 5.26 -13.07 -10.99
C ALA A 333 6.35 -12.68 -12.00
N LEU A 334 7.17 -13.66 -12.43
CA LEU A 334 8.19 -13.48 -13.46
C LEU A 334 7.57 -12.94 -14.75
N LEU A 335 6.45 -13.51 -15.19
CA LEU A 335 5.77 -13.11 -16.42
C LEU A 335 5.01 -11.79 -16.30
N LYS A 336 4.39 -11.52 -15.15
CA LYS A 336 3.61 -10.30 -14.93
C LYS A 336 4.50 -9.06 -14.80
N TYR A 337 5.63 -9.20 -14.11
CA TYR A 337 6.52 -8.09 -13.79
C TYR A 337 7.81 -8.05 -14.63
N GLY A 338 8.03 -9.04 -15.51
CA GLY A 338 9.24 -9.10 -16.33
C GLY A 338 10.50 -9.36 -15.50
N ILE A 339 10.39 -10.11 -14.41
CA ILE A 339 11.54 -10.43 -13.55
C ILE A 339 12.39 -11.50 -14.27
N PRO A 340 13.71 -11.30 -14.42
CA PRO A 340 14.53 -12.17 -15.26
C PRO A 340 15.00 -13.46 -14.56
N ASN A 341 15.04 -13.48 -13.23
CA ASN A 341 15.58 -14.58 -12.44
C ASN A 341 14.74 -14.81 -11.18
N ILE A 342 14.40 -16.08 -10.92
CA ILE A 342 13.60 -16.47 -9.75
C ILE A 342 14.31 -16.16 -8.43
N LYS A 343 15.64 -16.18 -8.39
CA LYS A 343 16.44 -15.95 -7.16
C LYS A 343 16.22 -14.57 -6.56
N LEU A 344 15.92 -13.57 -7.38
CA LEU A 344 15.59 -12.21 -6.93
C LEU A 344 14.38 -12.18 -5.97
N LEU A 345 13.49 -13.17 -6.07
CA LEU A 345 12.33 -13.31 -5.19
C LEU A 345 12.67 -13.90 -3.81
N PHE A 346 13.88 -14.43 -3.62
CA PHE A 346 14.29 -15.08 -2.36
C PHE A 346 15.49 -14.38 -1.69
N GLU A 347 16.26 -13.61 -2.44
CA GLU A 347 17.38 -12.80 -1.90
C GLU A 347 16.92 -11.68 -0.96
N ASN A 348 15.66 -11.23 -1.09
CA ASN A 348 15.07 -10.14 -0.30
C ASN A 348 15.87 -8.82 -0.37
N ASP A 349 16.46 -8.51 -1.53
CA ASP A 349 17.17 -7.24 -1.74
C ASP A 349 16.19 -6.05 -1.62
N PRO A 350 16.40 -5.10 -0.69
CA PRO A 350 15.51 -3.95 -0.53
C PRO A 350 15.34 -3.11 -1.80
N ARG A 351 16.36 -3.05 -2.67
CA ARG A 351 16.33 -2.32 -3.95
C ARG A 351 15.44 -3.00 -4.98
N PHE A 352 15.36 -4.32 -4.92
CA PHE A 352 14.43 -5.10 -5.73
C PHE A 352 13.01 -4.92 -5.20
N LEU A 353 12.81 -5.12 -3.89
CA LEU A 353 11.48 -5.06 -3.27
C LEU A 353 10.84 -3.67 -3.38
N ALA A 354 11.63 -2.59 -3.35
CA ALA A 354 11.13 -1.21 -3.50
C ALA A 354 10.52 -0.90 -4.88
N GLN A 355 10.71 -1.77 -5.88
CA GLN A 355 10.14 -1.59 -7.23
C GLN A 355 8.67 -2.01 -7.34
N PHE A 356 8.11 -2.63 -6.29
CA PHE A 356 6.76 -3.20 -6.25
C PHE A 356 5.92 -2.48 -5.21
#